data_AF-A0A7Y0FMD9-F1
#
_entry.id   AF-A0A7Y0FMD9-F1
#
_cell.length_a   1.000
_cell.length_b   1.000
_cell.length_c   1.000
_cell.angle_alpha   90.00
_cell.angle_beta   90.00
_cell.angle_gamma   90.00
#
_symmetry.space_group_name_H-M   'P 1'
#
loop_
_entity.id
_entity.type
_entity.pdbx_description
1 polymer ?
#
loop_
_entity_poly.entity_id
_entity_poly.type
_entity_poly.pdbx_seq_one_letter_code
_entity_poly.pdbx_strand_id
1 'polypeptide(L)' 'MPSPSPLPQPQPADWPKARPERLPKPTYWPFFLAVGLAFIFWGLLTTWVILAAGLLIFAISLGGWINILRHEQS' A
#
# COMPACT_ATOMS: atom_id res chain seq x y z
N MET A 1 61.31 6.82 -4.40
CA MET A 1 60.36 6.66 -3.28
C MET A 1 59.45 5.48 -3.63
N PRO A 2 59.31 4.45 -2.79
CA PRO A 2 58.36 3.37 -3.04
C PRO A 2 56.93 3.92 -2.99
N SER A 3 56.11 3.57 -3.96
CA SER A 3 54.69 3.93 -3.99
C SER A 3 53.95 3.28 -2.81
N PRO A 4 53.05 4.00 -2.12
CA PRO A 4 52.24 3.41 -1.07
C PRO A 4 51.34 2.30 -1.65
N SER A 5 51.35 1.13 -1.01
CA SER A 5 50.49 0.01 -1.38
C SER A 5 49.01 0.43 -1.31
N PRO A 6 48.15 0.02 -2.26
CA PRO A 6 46.71 0.29 -2.19
C PRO A 6 46.15 -0.25 -0.87
N LEU A 7 45.40 0.57 -0.15
CA LEU A 7 44.72 0.12 1.07
C LEU A 7 43.76 -1.02 0.70
N PRO A 8 43.66 -2.09 1.52
CA PRO A 8 42.62 -3.10 1.37
C PRO A 8 41.27 -2.39 1.28
N GLN A 9 40.65 -2.42 0.11
CA GLN A 9 39.28 -1.95 -0.04
C GLN A 9 38.42 -2.82 0.86
N PRO A 10 37.53 -2.26 1.70
CA PRO A 10 36.59 -3.05 2.46
C PRO A 10 35.85 -3.96 1.47
N GLN A 11 36.14 -5.26 1.54
CA GLN A 11 35.39 -6.25 0.78
C GLN A 11 33.92 -6.02 1.16
N PRO A 12 33.03 -5.71 0.21
CA PRO A 12 31.63 -5.51 0.53
C PRO A 12 31.20 -6.73 1.32
N ALA A 13 30.90 -6.55 2.61
CA ALA A 13 30.42 -7.65 3.41
C ALA A 13 29.22 -8.22 2.66
N ASP A 14 29.13 -9.55 2.58
CA ASP A 14 28.03 -10.29 1.95
C ASP A 14 26.74 -10.07 2.77
N TRP A 15 26.28 -8.82 2.80
CA TRP A 15 25.07 -8.40 3.46
C TRP A 15 23.93 -9.13 2.76
N PRO A 16 23.11 -9.88 3.51
CA PRO A 16 21.90 -10.46 2.96
C PRO A 16 21.08 -9.35 2.31
N LYS A 17 20.90 -9.44 0.98
CA LYS A 17 20.12 -8.48 0.21
C LYS A 17 18.74 -8.35 0.84
N ALA A 18 18.36 -7.14 1.25
CA ALA A 18 17.06 -6.90 1.85
C ALA A 18 15.96 -7.33 0.86
N ARG A 19 15.30 -8.46 1.13
CA ARG A 19 14.03 -8.79 0.48
C ARG A 19 12.92 -8.01 1.20
N PRO A 20 11.95 -7.43 0.47
CA PRO A 20 11.55 -7.77 -0.88
C PRO A 20 12.12 -6.83 -1.96
N GLU A 21 12.49 -7.40 -3.10
CA GLU A 21 13.06 -6.70 -4.27
C GLU A 21 12.00 -5.93 -5.10
N ARG A 22 10.73 -6.01 -4.67
CA ARG A 22 9.59 -5.27 -5.20
C ARG A 22 8.82 -4.68 -4.01
N LEU A 23 8.75 -3.35 -3.94
CA LEU A 23 7.78 -2.72 -3.06
C LEU A 23 6.37 -3.08 -3.57
N PRO A 24 5.45 -3.50 -2.69
CA PRO A 24 4.05 -3.67 -3.08
C PRO A 24 3.57 -2.35 -3.68
N LYS A 25 2.85 -2.43 -4.79
CA LYS A 25 2.39 -1.22 -5.48
C LYS A 25 1.52 -0.42 -4.51
N PRO A 26 1.69 0.91 -4.43
CA PRO A 26 0.82 1.74 -3.60
C PRO A 26 -0.63 1.49 -4.03
N THR A 27 -1.40 0.90 -3.11
CA THR A 27 -2.77 0.45 -3.33
C THR A 27 -3.68 1.56 -2.84
N TYR A 28 -4.40 2.23 -3.77
CA TYR A 28 -5.28 3.35 -3.45
C TYR A 28 -6.64 2.93 -2.85
N TRP A 29 -6.99 1.64 -2.92
CA TRP A 29 -8.26 1.10 -2.42
C TRP A 29 -8.59 1.39 -0.94
N PRO A 30 -7.66 1.23 0.04
CA PRO A 30 -7.94 1.57 1.44
C PRO A 30 -8.31 3.04 1.66
N PHE A 31 -7.83 3.96 0.81
CA PHE A 31 -8.23 5.37 0.87
C PHE A 31 -9.71 5.54 0.52
N PHE A 32 -10.16 4.97 -0.61
CA PHE A 32 -11.57 5.04 -1.00
C PHE A 32 -12.49 4.32 -0.02
N LEU A 33 -12.02 3.24 0.61
CA LEU A 33 -12.73 2.56 1.69
C LEU A 33 -13.00 3.51 2.86
N ALA A 34 -11.98 4.24 3.31
CA ALA A 34 -12.10 5.20 4.41
C ALA A 34 -13.05 6.36 4.07
N VAL A 35 -12.99 6.87 2.83
CA VAL A 35 -13.92 7.92 2.35
C VAL A 35 -15.36 7.42 2.33
N GLY A 36 -15.59 6.21 1.81
CA GLY A 36 -16.91 5.57 1.84
C GLY A 36 -17.44 5.43 3.27
N LEU A 37 -16.58 4.99 4.20
CA LEU A 37 -16.93 4.87 5.62
C LEU A 37 -17.30 6.23 6.24
N ALA A 38 -16.51 7.27 5.97
CA ALA A 38 -16.78 8.62 6.44
C ALA A 38 -18.13 9.16 5.93
N PHE A 39 -18.45 8.93 4.65
CA PHE A 39 -19.75 9.30 4.08
C PHE A 39 -20.91 8.45 4.59
N ILE A 40 -20.70 7.18 4.94
CA ILE A 40 -21.72 6.37 5.61
C ILE A 40 -22.05 6.98 6.97
N PHE A 41 -21.03 7.24 7.80
CA PHE A 41 -21.24 7.83 9.14
C PHE A 41 -21.86 9.22 9.08
N TRP A 42 -21.41 10.07 8.15
CA TRP A 42 -21.97 11.41 7.95
C TRP A 42 -23.37 11.39 7.33
N GLY A 43 -23.59 10.51 6.36
CA GLY A 43 -24.86 10.34 5.66
C GLY A 43 -25.96 9.80 6.57
N LEU A 44 -25.62 8.90 7.49
CA LEU A 44 -26.54 8.38 8.50
C LEU A 44 -27.17 9.49 9.35
N LEU A 45 -26.42 10.57 9.60
CA LEU A 45 -26.88 11.72 10.39
C LEU A 45 -27.64 12.77 9.57
N THR A 46 -27.38 12.86 8.26
CA THR A 46 -27.83 13.99 7.43
C THR A 46 -28.92 13.61 6.45
N THR A 47 -28.75 12.54 5.66
CA THR A 47 -29.65 12.19 4.56
C THR A 47 -29.36 10.79 4.00
N TRP A 48 -30.44 10.04 3.72
CA TRP A 48 -30.42 8.70 3.12
C TRP A 48 -29.69 8.63 1.77
N VAL A 49 -29.71 9.71 0.99
CA VAL A 49 -28.99 9.81 -0.31
C VAL A 49 -27.46 9.74 -0.11
N ILE A 50 -26.93 10.47 0.87
CA ILE A 50 -25.49 10.48 1.17
C ILE A 50 -25.07 9.12 1.73
N LEU A 51 -25.92 8.51 2.56
CA LEU A 51 -25.71 7.15 3.08
C LEU A 51 -25.63 6.12 1.94
N ALA A 52 -26.55 6.17 0.97
CA ALA A 52 -26.55 5.27 -0.19
C ALA A 52 -25.28 5.44 -1.06
N ALA A 53 -24.85 6.68 -1.29
CA ALA A 53 -23.61 6.96 -2.02
C ALA A 53 -22.37 6.42 -1.27
N GLY A 54 -22.30 6.63 0.05
CA GLY A 54 -21.22 6.10 0.89
C GLY A 54 -21.15 4.57 0.87
N LEU A 55 -22.30 3.90 0.96
CA LEU A 55 -22.39 2.43 0.84
C LEU A 55 -21.91 1.91 -0.52
N LEU A 56 -22.26 2.60 -1.60
CA LEU A 56 -21.83 2.22 -2.94
C LEU A 56 -20.31 2.32 -3.09
N ILE A 57 -19.73 3.44 -2.65
CA ILE A 57 -18.27 3.66 -2.66
C ILE A 57 -17.56 2.63 -1.78
N PHE A 58 -18.09 2.37 -0.59
CA PHE A 58 -17.54 1.40 0.33
C PHE A 58 -17.54 -0.02 -0.25
N ALA A 59 -18.65 -0.47 -0.84
CA ALA A 59 -18.75 -1.80 -1.44
C ALA A 59 -17.80 -2.00 -2.62
N ILE A 60 -17.72 -1.01 -3.53
CA ILE A 60 -16.79 -1.05 -4.67
C ILE A 60 -15.34 -1.07 -4.16
N SER A 61 -15.03 -0.25 -3.17
CA SER A 61 -13.67 -0.14 -2.64
C SER A 61 -13.23 -1.40 -1.93
N LEU A 62 -14.11 -1.99 -1.12
CA LEU A 62 -13.86 -3.24 -0.43
C LEU A 62 -13.67 -4.39 -1.42
N GLY A 63 -14.53 -4.47 -2.46
CA GLY A 63 -14.41 -5.46 -3.52
C GLY A 63 -13.09 -5.36 -4.29
N GLY A 64 -12.69 -4.15 -4.69
CA GLY A 64 -11.42 -3.92 -5.38
C GLY A 64 -10.19 -4.21 -4.51
N TRP A 65 -10.26 -3.88 -3.21
CA TRP A 65 -9.18 -4.18 -2.27
C TRP A 65 -9.01 -5.68 -2.04
N ILE A 66 -10.09 -6.40 -1.78
CA ILE A 66 -10.07 -7.86 -1.60
C ILE A 66 -9.58 -8.54 -2.88
N ASN A 67 -9.99 -8.05 -4.05
CA ASN A 67 -9.53 -8.60 -5.31
C ASN A 67 -8.01 -8.44 -5.50
N ILE A 68 -7.43 -7.29 -5.14
CA ILE A 68 -5.97 -7.10 -5.17
C ILE A 68 -5.26 -8.05 -4.22
N LEU A 69 -5.71 -8.14 -2.97
CA LEU A 69 -5.10 -9.03 -1.98
C LEU A 69 -5.13 -10.49 -2.43
N ARG A 70 -6.22 -10.90 -3.08
CA ARG A 70 -6.38 -12.25 -3.64
C ARG A 70 -5.45 -12.51 -4.83
N HIS A 71 -5.19 -11.52 -5.67
CA HIS A 71 -4.27 -11.66 -6.82
C HIS A 71 -2.80 -11.64 -6.41
N GLU A 72 -2.45 -11.10 -5.24
CA GLU A 72 -1.07 -11.10 -4.73
C GLU A 72 -0.66 -12.43 -4.07
N GLN A 73 -1.60 -13.32 -3.76
CA GLN A 73 -1.32 -14.61 -3.11
C GLN A 73 -1.23 -15.82 -4.06
N SER A 74 -1.43 -15.64 -5.37
CA SER A 74 -1.27 -16.69 -6.40
C SER A 74 0.02 -16.49 -7.20
#